data_AF-A3CQQ2-F1
#
_entry.id   AF-A3CQQ2-F1
#
_cell.length_a   1.000
_cell.length_b   1.000
_cell.length_c   1.000
_cell.angle_alpha   90.00
_cell.angle_beta   90.00
_cell.angle_gamma   90.00
#
_symmetry.space_group_name_H-M   'P 1'
#
loop_
_entity.id
_entity.type
_entity.pdbx_description
1 polymer ?
#
loop_
_entity_poly.entity_id
_entity_poly.type
_entity_poly.pdbx_seq_one_letter_code
_entity_poly.pdbx_strand_id
1 'polypeptide(L)'
;MLEKEQKHFRVGISVSKKLGNAVVRNRIKRKIRHVLMQHQKQLVQADFVVIARKGVEELDYHQVEQNLLHVLKIAKLYQEGFICETEK
;
A
#
# COMPACT_ATOMS: atom_id res chain seq x y z
N MET A 1 10.45 25.53 -12.04
CA MET A 1 10.25 24.15 -11.58
C MET A 1 9.18 24.22 -10.49
N LEU A 2 7.99 23.66 -10.70
CA LEU A 2 6.98 23.63 -9.63
C LEU A 2 7.41 22.56 -8.63
N GLU A 3 7.84 23.02 -7.45
CA GLU A 3 7.98 22.17 -6.27
C GLU A 3 6.64 21.46 -6.06
N LYS A 4 6.64 20.14 -6.19
CA LYS A 4 5.48 19.34 -5.80
C LYS A 4 5.43 19.35 -4.29
N GLU A 5 4.77 20.37 -3.73
CA GLU A 5 4.41 20.46 -2.32
C GLU A 5 3.38 19.36 -2.00
N GLN A 6 3.84 18.11 -1.98
CA GLN A 6 3.00 16.95 -1.70
C GLN A 6 2.83 16.85 -0.19
N LYS A 7 1.64 17.24 0.28
CA LYS A 7 1.20 17.12 1.68
C LYS A 7 0.74 15.71 2.08
N HIS A 8 0.61 14.80 1.10
CA HIS A 8 0.14 13.44 1.31
C HIS A 8 0.67 12.51 0.22
N PHE A 9 0.82 11.21 0.53
CA PHE A 9 1.12 10.19 -0.45
C PHE A 9 -0.04 9.97 -1.42
N ARG A 10 0.27 9.57 -2.66
CA ARG A 10 -0.74 9.20 -3.65
C ARG A 10 -0.47 7.79 -4.14
N VAL A 11 -1.48 6.94 -4.06
CA VAL A 11 -1.39 5.54 -4.48
C VAL A 11 -2.38 5.24 -5.61
N GLY A 12 -1.86 4.74 -6.73
CA GLY A 12 -2.65 4.04 -7.74
C GLY A 12 -2.71 2.55 -7.42
N ILE A 13 -3.88 1.92 -7.47
CA ILE A 13 -4.00 0.46 -7.33
C ILE A 13 -4.46 -0.14 -8.65
N SER A 14 -3.60 -0.93 -9.29
CA SER A 14 -3.88 -1.64 -10.53
C SER A 14 -4.13 -3.12 -10.25
N VAL A 15 -5.26 -3.63 -10.72
CA VAL A 15 -5.65 -5.04 -10.57
C VAL A 15 -6.05 -5.58 -11.94
N SER A 16 -5.31 -6.57 -12.43
CA SER A 16 -5.56 -7.19 -13.74
C SER A 16 -6.95 -7.86 -13.80
N LYS A 17 -7.58 -7.86 -14.99
CA LYS A 17 -8.83 -8.62 -15.25
C LYS A 17 -8.63 -10.13 -15.04
N LYS A 18 -7.39 -10.62 -15.20
CA LYS A 18 -7.03 -12.05 -15.04
C LYS A 18 -7.14 -12.57 -13.61
N LEU A 19 -7.22 -11.68 -12.61
CA LEU A 19 -7.32 -12.04 -11.18
C LEU A 19 -8.74 -12.44 -10.75
N GLY A 20 -9.73 -12.28 -11.62
CA GLY A 20 -11.10 -12.72 -11.39
C GLY A 20 -12.15 -11.62 -11.52
N ASN A 21 -13.33 -11.91 -11.00
CA ASN A 21 -14.53 -11.07 -11.16
C ASN A 21 -14.40 -9.71 -10.46
N ALA A 22 -15.31 -8.77 -10.79
CA ALA A 22 -15.32 -7.43 -10.21
C ALA A 22 -15.31 -7.44 -8.68
N VAL A 23 -16.03 -8.38 -8.05
CA VAL A 23 -16.09 -8.54 -6.59
C VAL A 23 -14.71 -8.92 -6.01
N VAL A 24 -14.03 -9.90 -6.60
CA VAL A 24 -12.69 -10.34 -6.16
C VAL A 24 -11.69 -9.19 -6.29
N ARG A 25 -11.68 -8.49 -7.43
CA ARG A 25 -10.80 -7.32 -7.65
C ARG A 25 -11.08 -6.19 -6.66
N ASN A 26 -12.35 -5.92 -6.35
CA ASN A 26 -12.73 -4.91 -5.37
C ASN A 26 -12.32 -5.33 -3.95
N ARG A 27 -12.41 -6.61 -3.61
CA ARG A 27 -11.93 -7.15 -2.33
C ARG A 27 -10.42 -6.96 -2.18
N ILE A 28 -9.64 -7.28 -3.22
CA ILE A 28 -8.18 -7.07 -3.24
C ILE A 28 -7.85 -5.58 -3.06
N LYS A 29 -8.48 -4.68 -3.85
CA LYS A 29 -8.29 -3.22 -3.69
C LYS A 29 -8.63 -2.74 -2.28
N ARG A 30 -9.69 -3.27 -1.68
CA ARG A 30 -10.09 -2.94 -0.30
C ARG A 30 -9.04 -3.38 0.72
N LYS A 31 -8.53 -4.62 0.63
CA LYS A 31 -7.46 -5.13 1.51
C LYS A 31 -6.22 -4.23 1.43
N ILE A 32 -5.72 -3.99 0.21
CA ILE A 32 -4.54 -3.15 -0.03
C ILE A 32 -4.75 -1.74 0.53
N ARG A 33 -5.90 -1.11 0.23
CA ARG A 33 -6.21 0.23 0.74
C ARG A 33 -6.24 0.27 2.26
N HIS A 34 -6.82 -0.73 2.91
CA HIS A 34 -6.89 -0.79 4.36
C HIS A 34 -5.50 -0.85 5.00
N VAL A 35 -4.62 -1.72 4.48
CA VAL A 35 -3.22 -1.81 4.96
C VAL A 35 -2.50 -0.46 4.78
N LEU A 36 -2.62 0.17 3.61
CA LEU A 36 -2.00 1.48 3.37
C LEU A 36 -2.53 2.58 4.30
N MET A 37 -3.82 2.54 4.66
CA MET A 37 -4.40 3.49 5.61
C MET A 37 -3.91 3.25 7.04
N GLN A 38 -3.77 1.99 7.47
CA GLN A 38 -3.21 1.66 8.79
C GLN A 38 -1.76 2.17 8.91
N HIS A 39 -0.98 2.04 7.84
CA HIS A 39 0.43 2.39 7.80
C HIS A 39 0.72 3.79 7.24
N GLN A 40 -0.31 4.63 7.06
CA GLN A 40 -0.17 5.93 6.38
C GLN A 40 0.90 6.85 7.01
N LYS A 41 1.09 6.75 8.33
CA LYS A 41 2.06 7.58 9.07
C LYS A 41 3.51 7.17 8.81
N GLN A 42 3.75 5.92 8.43
CA GLN A 42 5.09 5.40 8.12
C GLN A 42 5.42 5.44 6.62
N LEU A 43 4.46 5.86 5.79
CA LEU A 43 4.65 5.97 4.35
C LEU A 43 5.25 7.32 4.00
N VAL A 44 6.23 7.28 3.10
CA VAL A 44 6.81 8.48 2.50
C VAL A 44 5.76 9.17 1.64
N GLN A 45 5.74 10.50 1.66
CA GLN A 45 4.88 11.33 0.81
C GLN A 45 5.38 11.28 -0.64
N ALA A 46 4.97 10.22 -1.35
CA ALA A 46 5.37 9.95 -2.72
C ALA A 46 4.19 9.48 -3.58
N ASP A 47 4.36 9.59 -4.89
CA ASP A 47 3.48 9.02 -5.90
C ASP A 47 3.95 7.59 -6.23
N PHE A 48 3.11 6.57 -5.99
CA PHE A 48 3.44 5.19 -6.35
C PHE A 48 2.23 4.39 -6.82
N VAL A 49 2.49 3.27 -7.49
CA VAL A 49 1.46 2.37 -8.01
C VAL A 49 1.67 0.96 -7.45
N VAL A 50 0.62 0.41 -6.84
CA VAL A 50 0.58 -0.98 -6.40
C VAL A 50 -0.08 -1.81 -7.49
N ILE A 51 0.66 -2.77 -8.04
CA ILE A 51 0.16 -3.69 -9.06
C ILE A 51 -0.06 -5.06 -8.41
N ALA A 52 -1.31 -5.46 -8.32
CA ALA A 52 -1.67 -6.81 -7.88
C ALA A 52 -1.25 -7.84 -8.94
N ARG A 53 -0.41 -8.79 -8.55
CA ARG A 53 0.00 -9.94 -9.37
C ARG A 53 -0.84 -11.17 -9.03
N LYS A 54 -0.82 -12.15 -9.95
CA LYS A 54 -1.47 -13.46 -9.76
C LYS A 54 -0.98 -14.11 -8.46
N GLY A 55 -1.90 -14.73 -7.73
CA GLY A 55 -1.67 -15.35 -6.43
C GLY A 55 -2.23 -14.53 -5.26
N VAL A 56 -2.49 -13.22 -5.43
CA VAL A 56 -3.05 -12.38 -4.35
C VAL A 56 -4.51 -12.71 -4.03
N GLU A 57 -5.22 -13.35 -4.96
CA GLU A 57 -6.61 -13.77 -4.83
C GLU A 57 -6.82 -14.83 -3.74
N GLU A 58 -5.81 -15.67 -3.49
CA GLU A 58 -5.82 -16.75 -2.50
C GLU A 58 -5.26 -16.31 -1.14
N LEU A 59 -4.64 -15.12 -1.07
CA LEU A 59 -3.99 -14.64 0.15
C LEU A 59 -5.00 -14.09 1.17
N ASP A 60 -4.76 -14.43 2.43
CA ASP A 60 -5.45 -13.83 3.56
C ASP A 60 -4.99 -12.40 3.85
N TYR A 61 -5.77 -11.67 4.65
CA TYR A 61 -5.46 -10.28 4.98
C TYR A 61 -4.04 -10.12 5.53
N HIS A 62 -3.66 -10.93 6.51
CA HIS A 62 -2.34 -10.88 7.14
C HIS A 62 -1.21 -11.17 6.14
N GLN A 63 -1.42 -12.12 5.23
CA GLN A 63 -0.44 -12.43 4.18
C GLN A 63 -0.30 -11.27 3.19
N VAL A 64 -1.42 -10.63 2.80
CA VAL A 64 -1.40 -9.44 1.95
C VAL A 64 -0.68 -8.28 2.64
N GLU A 65 -0.91 -8.08 3.94
CA GLU A 65 -0.27 -7.05 4.75
C GLU A 65 1.25 -7.25 4.81
N GLN A 66 1.71 -8.44 5.20
CA GLN A 66 3.13 -8.78 5.27
C GLN A 66 3.83 -8.60 3.91
N ASN A 67 3.22 -9.11 2.84
CA ASN A 67 3.78 -8.99 1.49
C ASN A 67 3.82 -7.52 1.03
N LEU A 68 2.79 -6.74 1.33
CA LEU A 68 2.75 -5.32 0.96
C LEU A 68 3.81 -4.52 1.71
N LEU A 69 3.94 -4.72 3.02
CA LEU A 69 4.98 -4.07 3.84
C LEU A 69 6.37 -4.44 3.35
N HIS A 70 6.61 -5.71 3.05
CA HIS A 70 7.89 -6.17 2.51
C HIS A 70 8.27 -5.43 1.21
N VAL A 71 7.34 -5.35 0.25
CA VAL A 71 7.58 -4.64 -1.02
C VAL A 71 7.75 -3.13 -0.80
N LEU A 72 7.00 -2.52 0.11
CA LEU A 72 7.14 -1.09 0.43
C LEU A 72 8.51 -0.77 1.06
N LYS A 73 9.05 -1.67 1.89
CA LYS A 73 10.42 -1.56 2.43
C LYS A 73 11.47 -1.63 1.32
N ILE A 74 11.35 -2.60 0.41
CA ILE A 74 12.26 -2.74 -0.74
C ILE A 74 12.20 -1.48 -1.63
N ALA A 75 11.00 -0.94 -1.84
CA ALA A 75 10.79 0.29 -2.58
C ALA A 75 11.26 1.56 -1.85
N LYS A 76 11.74 1.45 -0.60
CA LYS A 76 12.12 2.56 0.29
C LYS A 76 10.98 3.56 0.51
N LEU A 77 9.74 3.09 0.41
CA LEU A 77 8.52 3.87 0.64
C LEU A 77 7.98 3.72 2.07
N TYR A 78 8.51 2.76 2.82
CA TYR A 78 8.16 2.50 4.21
C TYR A 78 9.36 2.82 5.10
N GLN A 79 9.19 3.74 6.03
CA GLN A 79 10.21 4.10 7.02
C GLN A 79 9.94 3.30 8.29
N GLU A 80 10.77 2.28 8.53
CA GLU A 80 10.74 1.51 9.77
C GLU A 80 11.68 2.20 10.78
N GLY A 81 11.08 3.01 11.66
CA GLY A 81 11.76 3.93 12.59
C GLY A 81 11.43 5.38 12.19
N PHE A 82 10.59 6.13 12.89
CA PHE A 82 10.63 6.38 14.33
C PHE A 82 9.34 5.98 15.05
N ILE A 83 9.53 5.49 16.28
CA ILE A 83 8.60 5.74 17.37
C ILE A 83 8.52 7.27 17.45
N CYS A 84 7.41 7.88 17.04
CA CYS A 84 7.08 9.17 17.62
C CYS A 84 6.76 8.86 19.08
N GLU A 85 7.76 8.99 19.96
CA GLU A 85 7.51 9.48 21.31
C GLU A 85 6.72 10.77 21.11
N THR A 86 5.40 10.64 21.17
CA THR A 86 4.56 11.78 21.45
C THR A 86 4.38 11.69 22.95
N GLU A 87 5.31 12.29 23.68
CA GLU A 87 5.04 12.72 25.04
C GLU A 87 3.77 13.59 25.00
N LYS A 88 2.74 13.13 25.72
CA LYS A 88 1.97 13.96 26.65
C LYS A 88 1.28 13.08 27.68
#